data_AF-A0A7X9AK35-F1
#
_entry.id   AF-A0A7X9AK35-F1
#
_cell.length_a   1.000
_cell.length_b   1.000
_cell.length_c   1.000
_cell.angle_alpha   90.00
_cell.angle_beta   90.00
_cell.angle_gamma   90.00
#
_symmetry.space_group_name_H-M   'P 1'
#
loop_
_entity.id
_entity.type
_entity.pdbx_description
1 polymer ?
#
loop_
_entity_poly.entity_id
_entity_poly.type
_entity_poly.pdbx_seq_one_letter_code
_entity_poly.pdbx_strand_id
1 'polypeptide(L)' 'MKLDFSNEKSIYLQIAESIEDDIIRGVIEEETQIPSTNQMAVMYKINPATAGKGINLLVDRGILYKR' A
#
# COMPACT_ATOMS: atom_id res chain seq x y z
N MET A 1 2.11 -1.22 -8.61
CA MET A 1 2.82 -0.89 -7.36
C MET A 1 4.33 -1.07 -7.53
N LYS A 2 5.15 -0.11 -7.10
CA LYS A 2 6.62 -0.19 -7.14
C LYS A 2 7.24 0.55 -5.94
N LEU A 3 8.13 -0.13 -5.20
CA LEU A 3 8.86 0.46 -4.07
C LEU A 3 10.33 0.69 -4.44
N ASP A 4 10.92 1.75 -3.89
CA ASP A 4 12.33 2.09 -4.01
C ASP A 4 12.98 2.15 -2.61
N PHE A 5 13.74 1.09 -2.30
CA PHE A 5 14.43 0.96 -1.01
C PHE A 5 15.71 1.81 -0.90
N SER A 6 16.17 2.43 -2.00
CA SER A 6 17.28 3.37 -1.98
C SER A 6 16.85 4.81 -1.68
N ASN A 7 15.54 5.06 -1.70
CA ASN A 7 14.95 6.36 -1.42
C ASN A 7 14.89 6.63 0.09
N GLU A 8 15.09 7.89 0.49
CA GLU A 8 14.99 8.33 1.90
C GLU A 8 13.55 8.30 2.43
N LYS A 9 12.54 8.24 1.55
CA LYS A 9 11.13 8.16 1.93
C LYS A 9 10.85 6.85 2.65
N SER A 10 10.19 6.95 3.80
CA SER A 10 9.76 5.78 4.58
C SER A 10 8.93 4.80 3.73
N ILE A 11 9.23 3.51 3.83
CA ILE A 11 8.58 2.46 3.04
C ILE A 11 7.05 2.45 3.18
N TYR A 12 6.51 2.70 4.38
CA TYR A 12 5.05 2.73 4.54
C TYR A 12 4.38 3.88 3.76
N LEU A 13 5.08 5.01 3.56
CA LEU A 13 4.60 6.11 2.73
C LEU A 13 4.65 5.71 1.25
N GLN A 14 5.73 5.07 0.82
CA GLN A 14 5.85 4.57 -0.55
C GLN A 14 4.76 3.54 -0.89
N ILE A 15 4.37 2.68 0.05
CA ILE A 15 3.24 1.74 -0.13
C ILE A 15 1.94 2.51 -0.36
N ALA A 16 1.65 3.49 0.49
CA ALA A 16 0.42 4.28 0.40
C ALA A 16 0.34 5.01 -0.96
N GLU A 17 1.40 5.75 -1.29
CA GLU A 17 1.49 6.48 -2.57
C GLU A 17 1.43 5.53 -3.77
N SER A 18 2.07 4.37 -3.70
CA SER A 18 2.06 3.43 -4.81
C SER A 18 0.69 2.79 -5.05
N ILE A 19 -0.15 2.67 -4.03
CA ILE A 19 -1.54 2.21 -4.18
C ILE A 19 -2.40 3.35 -4.73
N GLU A 20 -2.25 4.56 -4.21
CA GLU A 20 -2.91 5.77 -4.73
C GLU A 20 -2.63 5.95 -6.24
N ASP A 21 -1.36 5.85 -6.64
CA ASP A 21 -0.92 5.93 -8.05
C ASP A 21 -1.59 4.87 -8.93
N ASP A 22 -1.68 3.62 -8.45
CA ASP A 22 -2.28 2.52 -9.19
C ASP A 22 -3.80 2.71 -9.32
N ILE A 23 -4.48 3.25 -8.30
CA ILE A 23 -5.91 3.63 -8.37
C ILE A 23 -6.10 4.74 -9.40
N ILE A 24 -5.31 5.82 -9.34
CA ILE A 24 -5.38 6.95 -10.27
C ILE A 24 -5.15 6.52 -11.72
N ARG A 25 -4.26 5.54 -11.94
CA ARG A 25 -3.98 4.96 -13.26
C ARG A 25 -5.02 3.94 -13.72
N GLY A 26 -5.99 3.57 -12.88
CA GLY A 26 -6.99 2.54 -13.18
C GLY A 26 -6.41 1.11 -13.19
N VAL A 27 -5.25 0.89 -12.58
CA VAL A 27 -4.67 -0.45 -12.40
C VAL A 27 -5.41 -1.20 -11.29
N ILE A 28 -5.81 -0.47 -10.24
CA ILE A 28 -6.71 -0.95 -9.20
C ILE A 28 -8.05 -0.24 -9.40
N GLU A 29 -9.05 -0.98 -9.87
CA GLU A 29 -10.40 -0.46 -10.03
C GLU A 29 -11.11 -0.34 -8.67
N GLU A 30 -12.15 0.50 -8.61
CA GLU A 30 -12.99 0.62 -7.41
C GLU A 30 -13.53 -0.75 -6.98
N GLU A 31 -13.72 -0.92 -5.67
CA GLU A 31 -14.21 -2.16 -5.06
C GLU A 31 -13.31 -3.40 -5.28
N THR A 32 -12.12 -3.24 -5.89
CA THR A 32 -11.16 -4.33 -6.07
C THR A 32 -10.34 -4.55 -4.81
N GLN A 33 -10.21 -5.82 -4.42
CA GLN A 33 -9.39 -6.20 -3.29
C GLN A 33 -7.89 -5.97 -3.58
N ILE A 34 -7.23 -5.18 -2.73
CA ILE A 34 -5.77 -5.07 -2.71
C ILE A 34 -5.12 -6.26 -1.96
N PRO A 35 -3.81 -6.53 -2.15
CA PRO A 35 -3.11 -7.48 -1.31
C PRO A 35 -3.21 -7.10 0.17
N SER A 36 -3.48 -8.10 1.02
CA SER A 36 -3.49 -7.94 2.47
C SER A 36 -2.12 -7.53 3.02
N THR A 37 -2.10 -7.03 4.26
CA THR A 37 -0.86 -6.68 4.99
C THR A 37 0.20 -7.78 4.93
N ASN A 38 -0.21 -9.04 5.16
CA ASN A 38 0.71 -10.18 5.14
C ASN A 38 1.22 -10.49 3.73
N GLN A 39 0.34 -10.39 2.72
CA GLN A 39 0.75 -10.58 1.32
C GLN A 39 1.74 -9.50 0.88
N MET A 40 1.50 -8.23 1.24
CA MET A 40 2.44 -7.13 0.99
C MET A 40 3.79 -7.36 1.68
N ALA A 41 3.78 -7.80 2.93
CA ALA A 41 4.98 -8.09 3.69
C ALA A 41 5.84 -9.17 3.03
N VAL A 42 5.22 -10.24 2.54
CA VAL A 42 5.89 -11.32 1.80
C VAL A 42 6.39 -10.83 0.43
N MET A 43 5.54 -10.16 -0.34
CA MET A 43 5.85 -9.69 -1.70
C MET A 43 7.06 -8.75 -1.72
N TYR A 44 7.11 -7.79 -0.79
CA TYR A 44 8.15 -6.79 -0.73
C TYR A 44 9.28 -7.10 0.27
N LYS A 45 9.19 -8.23 0.98
CA LYS A 45 10.13 -8.63 2.05
C LYS A 45 10.32 -7.55 3.11
N ILE A 46 9.21 -7.00 3.59
CA ILE A 46 9.18 -5.92 4.60
C ILE A 46 8.49 -6.38 5.88
N ASN A 47 8.70 -5.64 6.97
CA ASN A 47 8.01 -5.90 8.23
C ASN A 47 6.48 -5.77 8.05
N PRO A 48 5.66 -6.75 8.47
CA PRO A 48 4.19 -6.66 8.41
C PRO A 48 3.62 -5.40 9.07
N ALA A 49 4.23 -4.90 10.14
CA ALA A 49 3.82 -3.64 10.77
C ALA A 49 4.01 -2.43 9.85
N THR A 50 5.05 -2.44 9.01
CA THR A 50 5.30 -1.38 8.01
C THR A 50 4.27 -1.43 6.88
N ALA A 51 3.99 -2.63 6.36
CA ALA A 51 2.95 -2.84 5.36
C ALA A 51 1.57 -2.40 5.90
N GLY A 52 1.25 -2.81 7.13
CA GLY A 52 0.00 -2.45 7.79
C GLY A 52 -0.12 -0.95 8.03
N LYS A 53 0.99 -0.28 8.39
CA LYS A 53 1.01 1.19 8.54
C LYS A 53 0.69 1.92 7.24
N GLY A 54 1.19 1.43 6.10
CA GLY A 54 0.88 2.01 4.78
C GLY A 54 -0.59 1.83 4.39
N ILE A 55 -1.14 0.63 4.59
CA ILE A 55 -2.56 0.34 4.30
C ILE A 55 -3.48 1.13 5.24
N ASN A 56 -3.21 1.13 6.55
CA ASN A 56 -4.04 1.86 7.51
C ASN A 56 -4.05 3.37 7.24
N LEU A 57 -2.93 3.95 6.77
CA LEU A 57 -2.90 5.36 6.37
C LEU A 57 -3.95 5.68 5.30
N LEU A 58 -4.15 4.78 4.33
CA LEU A 58 -5.17 4.96 3.28
C LEU A 58 -6.59 4.70 3.80
N VAL A 59 -6.75 3.80 4.78
CA VAL A 59 -8.03 3.60 5.47
C VAL A 59 -8.42 4.85 6.25
N ASP A 60 -7.48 5.45 6.99
CA ASP A 60 -7.71 6.67 7.77
C ASP A 60 -8.06 7.87 6.86
N ARG A 61 -7.54 7.87 5.62
CA ARG A 61 -7.88 8.86 4.58
C ARG A 61 -9.20 8.59 3.85
N GLY A 62 -9.84 7.44 4.10
CA GLY A 62 -11.07 7.03 3.41
C GLY A 62 -10.87 6.60 1.95
N ILE A 63 -9.63 6.31 1.53
CA ILE A 63 -9.30 5.82 0.18
C ILE A 63 -9.51 4.31 0.10
N LEU A 64 -9.15 3.60 1.18
CA LEU A 64 -9.42 2.18 1.34
C LEU A 64 -10.42 1.96 2.47
N TYR A 65 -11.05 0.80 2.49
CA TYR A 65 -11.86 0.35 3.60
C TYR A 65 -11.58 -1.12 3.92
N LYS A 66 -11.93 -1.54 5.13
CA LYS A 66 -11.81 -2.93 5.56
C LYS A 66 -13.17 -3.61 5.41
N ARG A 67 -13.15 -4.82 4.86
CA ARG A 67 -14.30 -5.71 4.75
C ARG A 67 -14.01 -7.03 5.45
#